data_AF-A0AAU4T6V7-F1
#
_entry.id   AF-A0AAU4T6V7-F1
#
_cell.length_a   1.000
_cell.length_b   1.000
_cell.length_c   1.000
_cell.angle_alpha   90.00
_cell.angle_beta   90.00
_cell.angle_gamma   90.00
#
_symmetry.space_group_name_H-M   'P 1'
#
loop_
_entity.id
_entity.type
_entity.pdbx_description
1 polymer ?
#
loop_
_entity_poly.entity_id
_entity_poly.type
_entity_poly.pdbx_seq_one_letter_code
_entity_poly.pdbx_strand_id
1 'polypeptide(L)'
;MPAGPAIASGPRDAGPVGWASVNGGTTGGAGAGPESVWTVSTRAELKEALANRGEATAPKVIRVEGDISGHEAGDGTLLGEQDYAPG
;
A
#
# COMPACT_ATOMS: atom_id res chain seq x y z
N MET A 1 -11.58 27.87 2.93
CA MET A 1 -10.41 27.24 3.57
C MET A 1 -9.24 27.39 2.59
N PRO A 2 -8.07 27.93 3.00
CA PRO A 2 -6.94 28.00 2.07
C PRO A 2 -6.40 26.58 1.83
N ALA A 3 -6.18 26.23 0.56
CA ALA A 3 -5.54 24.99 0.17
C ALA A 3 -4.09 24.98 0.68
N GLY A 4 -3.69 23.91 1.37
CA GLY A 4 -2.31 23.72 1.82
C GLY A 4 -1.33 23.61 0.63
N PRO A 5 -0.03 23.84 0.84
CA PRO A 5 0.95 23.79 -0.23
C PRO A 5 0.99 22.38 -0.84
N ALA A 6 0.79 22.28 -2.16
CA ALA A 6 1.03 21.05 -2.89
C ALA A 6 2.53 20.74 -2.84
N ILE A 7 2.92 19.67 -2.14
CA ILE A 7 4.28 19.15 -2.19
C ILE A 7 4.59 18.75 -3.63
N ALA A 8 5.55 19.40 -4.26
CA ALA A 8 6.03 19.01 -5.58
C ALA A 8 6.65 17.61 -5.45
N SER A 9 6.02 16.60 -6.07
CA SER A 9 6.64 15.28 -6.21
C SER A 9 7.92 15.45 -7.05
N GLY A 10 9.08 15.23 -6.45
CA GLY A 10 10.36 15.14 -7.16
C GLY A 10 10.34 14.03 -8.23
N PRO A 11 11.41 13.91 -9.03
CA PRO A 11 11.45 12.94 -10.11
C PRO A 11 11.25 11.53 -9.53
N ARG A 12 10.25 10.80 -10.05
CA ARG A 12 9.83 9.48 -9.58
C ARG A 12 10.72 8.34 -10.10
N ASP A 13 11.92 8.65 -10.59
CA ASP A 13 12.78 7.74 -11.36
C ASP A 13 14.20 7.61 -10.80
N ALA A 14 14.39 7.88 -9.50
CA ALA A 14 15.60 7.37 -8.85
C ALA A 14 15.36 5.89 -8.53
N GLY A 15 16.03 4.99 -9.27
CA GLY A 15 16.06 3.58 -8.95
C GLY A 15 16.58 3.31 -7.52
N PRO A 16 16.46 2.07 -7.03
CA PRO A 16 16.95 1.72 -5.69
C PRO A 16 18.43 2.09 -5.54
N VAL A 17 18.84 2.50 -4.32
CA VAL A 17 20.24 2.83 -3.97
C VAL A 17 20.78 1.91 -2.88
N GLY A 18 22.11 1.82 -2.77
CA GLY A 18 22.79 1.04 -1.73
C GLY A 18 22.56 -0.46 -1.89
N TRP A 19 22.31 -1.16 -0.77
CA TRP A 19 22.10 -2.61 -0.76
C TRP A 19 20.90 -3.06 -1.61
N ALA A 20 19.87 -2.23 -1.74
CA ALA A 20 18.68 -2.55 -2.52
C ALA A 20 18.93 -2.59 -4.04
N SER A 21 20.08 -2.09 -4.52
CA SER A 21 20.48 -2.09 -5.94
C SER A 21 21.32 -3.32 -6.34
N VAL A 22 21.75 -4.13 -5.38
CA VAL A 22 22.66 -5.26 -5.62
C VAL A 22 21.92 -6.40 -6.35
N ASN A 23 22.64 -7.17 -7.17
CA ASN A 23 22.14 -8.37 -7.86
C ASN A 23 20.86 -8.18 -8.70
N GLY A 24 20.79 -7.10 -9.47
CA GLY A 24 19.61 -6.77 -10.29
C GLY A 24 18.64 -5.81 -9.60
N GLY A 25 18.85 -5.53 -8.32
CA GLY A 25 18.15 -4.49 -7.57
C GLY A 25 16.68 -4.80 -7.26
N THR A 26 16.01 -3.83 -6.65
CA THR A 26 14.60 -3.91 -6.25
C THR A 26 13.71 -3.12 -7.20
N THR A 27 12.72 -3.78 -7.81
CA THR A 27 11.74 -3.13 -8.70
C THR A 27 10.33 -3.08 -8.11
N GLY A 28 10.07 -3.83 -7.04
CA GLY A 28 8.76 -3.90 -6.40
C GLY A 28 7.67 -4.31 -7.41
N GLY A 29 6.66 -3.47 -7.56
CA GLY A 29 5.52 -3.68 -8.47
C GLY A 29 5.72 -3.19 -9.91
N ALA A 30 6.93 -2.79 -10.31
CA ALA A 30 7.17 -2.32 -11.67
C ALA A 30 6.78 -3.40 -12.70
N GLY A 31 6.12 -2.98 -13.78
CA GLY A 31 5.58 -3.89 -14.80
C GLY A 31 4.21 -4.48 -14.47
N ALA A 32 3.55 -4.06 -13.37
CA ALA A 32 2.16 -4.36 -13.11
C ALA A 32 1.26 -3.95 -14.29
N GLY A 33 0.41 -4.87 -14.75
CA GLY A 33 -0.65 -4.55 -15.70
C GLY A 33 -1.67 -3.59 -15.08
N PRO A 34 -2.46 -2.88 -15.90
CA PRO A 34 -3.46 -1.91 -15.42
C PRO A 34 -4.49 -2.54 -14.46
N GLU A 35 -4.75 -3.84 -14.59
CA GLU A 35 -5.63 -4.62 -13.71
C GLU A 35 -5.05 -4.88 -12.31
N SER A 36 -3.73 -4.72 -12.16
CA SER A 36 -2.98 -4.88 -10.90
C SER A 36 -2.54 -3.52 -10.32
N VAL A 37 -3.16 -2.42 -10.77
CA VAL A 37 -3.02 -1.08 -10.19
C VAL A 37 -4.28 -0.77 -9.37
N TRP A 38 -4.09 -0.59 -8.08
CA TRP A 38 -5.16 -0.42 -7.10
C TRP A 38 -5.09 0.97 -6.47
N THR A 39 -6.24 1.55 -6.14
CA THR A 39 -6.34 2.71 -5.25
C THR A 39 -7.20 2.30 -4.07
N VAL A 40 -6.68 2.48 -2.85
CA VAL A 40 -7.29 1.94 -1.63
C VAL A 40 -7.37 3.02 -0.56
N SER A 41 -8.46 2.98 0.21
CA SER A 41 -8.74 3.93 1.29
C SER A 41 -9.13 3.23 2.61
N THR A 42 -9.28 1.91 2.59
CA THR A 42 -9.66 1.10 3.77
C THR A 42 -8.76 -0.13 3.93
N ARG A 43 -8.74 -0.71 5.15
CA ARG A 43 -7.98 -1.93 5.42
C ARG A 43 -8.46 -3.11 4.58
N ALA A 44 -9.77 -3.22 4.32
CA ALA A 44 -10.35 -4.28 3.51
C ALA A 44 -9.87 -4.22 2.06
N GLU A 45 -9.93 -3.04 1.44
CA GLU A 45 -9.45 -2.80 0.07
C GLU A 45 -7.94 -3.07 -0.03
N LEU A 46 -7.15 -2.64 0.97
CA LEU A 46 -5.72 -2.92 1.00
C LEU A 46 -5.44 -4.44 1.03
N LYS A 47 -6.17 -5.22 1.82
CA LYS A 47 -6.04 -6.69 1.87
C LYS A 47 -6.39 -7.33 0.53
N GLU A 48 -7.46 -6.87 -0.12
CA GLU A 48 -7.85 -7.38 -1.44
C GLU A 48 -6.78 -7.06 -2.50
N ALA A 49 -6.29 -5.82 -2.51
CA ALA A 49 -5.24 -5.39 -3.43
C ALA A 49 -3.94 -6.18 -3.23
N LEU A 50 -3.58 -6.51 -1.97
CA LEU A 50 -2.44 -7.38 -1.66
C LEU A 50 -2.65 -8.81 -2.16
N ALA A 51 -3.86 -9.37 -2.01
CA ALA A 51 -4.21 -10.67 -2.54
C ALA A 51 -4.21 -10.69 -4.09
N ASN A 52 -4.45 -9.53 -4.71
CA ASN A 52 -4.41 -9.30 -6.16
C ASN A 52 -5.09 -10.41 -6.96
N ARG A 53 -6.35 -10.70 -6.61
CA ARG A 53 -7.18 -11.70 -7.28
C ARG A 53 -6.60 -13.13 -7.24
N GLY A 54 -5.82 -13.44 -6.21
CA GLY A 54 -5.16 -14.74 -6.01
C GLY A 54 -3.67 -14.72 -6.41
N GLU A 55 -3.21 -13.69 -7.11
CA GLU A 55 -1.83 -13.55 -7.60
C GLU A 55 -1.00 -12.66 -6.67
N ALA A 56 -0.88 -13.05 -5.40
CA ALA A 56 -0.27 -12.23 -4.35
C ALA A 56 1.19 -11.83 -4.66
N THR A 57 1.95 -12.66 -5.38
CA THR A 57 3.36 -12.42 -5.74
C THR A 57 3.56 -11.73 -7.10
N ALA A 58 2.51 -11.60 -7.93
CA ALA A 58 2.61 -10.91 -9.20
C ALA A 58 2.88 -9.40 -9.00
N PRO A 59 3.56 -8.71 -9.94
CA PRO A 59 3.77 -7.27 -9.86
C PRO A 59 2.46 -6.50 -9.70
N LYS A 60 2.38 -5.60 -8.71
CA LYS A 60 1.20 -4.77 -8.45
C LYS A 60 1.58 -3.43 -7.84
N VAL A 61 0.80 -2.40 -8.14
CA VAL A 61 0.98 -1.05 -7.58
C VAL A 61 -0.25 -0.70 -6.77
N ILE A 62 -0.07 -0.42 -5.48
CA ILE A 62 -1.17 -0.05 -4.57
C ILE A 62 -0.96 1.41 -4.17
N ARG A 63 -1.91 2.26 -4.55
CA ARG A 63 -1.94 3.68 -4.19
C ARG A 63 -2.82 3.84 -2.97
N VAL A 64 -2.26 4.36 -1.89
CA VAL A 64 -3.02 4.64 -0.67
C VAL A 64 -3.57 6.06 -0.76
N GLU A 65 -4.88 6.19 -0.60
CA GLU A 65 -5.59 7.46 -0.55
C GLU A 65 -6.06 7.72 0.88
N GLY A 66 -5.52 8.75 1.51
CA GLY A 66 -5.81 9.08 2.91
C GLY A 66 -5.12 8.15 3.90
N ASP A 67 -5.75 8.00 5.06
CA ASP A 67 -5.25 7.18 6.18
C ASP A 67 -5.97 5.84 6.21
N ILE A 68 -5.20 4.75 6.33
CA ILE A 68 -5.74 3.40 6.54
C ILE A 68 -5.30 2.93 7.92
N SER A 69 -6.26 2.67 8.81
CA SER A 69 -5.94 2.13 10.12
C SER A 69 -5.55 0.66 10.02
N GLY A 70 -4.38 0.32 10.54
CA GLY A 70 -3.95 -1.08 10.71
C GLY A 70 -4.71 -1.81 11.83
N HIS A 71 -5.48 -1.09 12.64
CA HIS A 71 -6.17 -1.58 13.83
C HIS A 71 -7.70 -1.59 13.61
N GLU A 72 -8.14 -2.28 12.56
CA GLU A 72 -9.57 -2.44 12.23
C GLU A 72 -9.97 -3.91 12.12
N ALA A 73 -11.16 -4.27 12.58
CA ALA A 73 -11.77 -5.57 12.30
C ALA A 73 -12.08 -5.73 10.80
N GLY A 74 -12.54 -6.92 10.41
CA GLY A 74 -12.89 -7.21 9.00
C GLY A 74 -14.04 -6.36 8.45
N ASP A 75 -14.85 -5.77 9.33
CA ASP A 75 -15.97 -4.87 9.00
C ASP A 75 -15.61 -3.38 9.08
N GLY A 76 -14.34 -3.04 9.35
CA GLY A 76 -13.87 -1.67 9.51
C GLY A 76 -13.98 -1.08 10.93
N THR A 77 -14.49 -1.85 11.90
CA THR A 77 -14.56 -1.40 13.29
C THR A 77 -13.16 -1.22 13.88
N LEU A 78 -12.84 -0.07 14.47
CA LEU A 78 -11.56 0.15 15.14
C LEU A 78 -11.41 -0.75 16.37
N LEU A 79 -10.25 -1.40 16.48
CA LEU A 79 -9.91 -2.33 17.55
C LEU A 79 -9.16 -1.60 18.67
N GLY A 80 -9.62 -1.78 19.90
CA GLY A 80 -8.94 -1.33 21.12
C GLY A 80 -8.17 -2.46 21.81
N GLU A 81 -7.49 -2.13 22.91
CA GLU A 81 -6.69 -3.09 23.69
C GLU A 81 -7.51 -4.32 24.14
N GLN A 82 -8.75 -4.10 24.56
CA GLN A 82 -9.63 -5.16 25.07
C GLN A 82 -9.99 -6.18 23.99
N ASP A 83 -10.02 -5.78 22.72
CA ASP A 83 -10.29 -6.69 21.60
C ASP A 83 -9.13 -7.66 21.34
N TYR A 84 -7.94 -7.37 21.89
CA TYR A 84 -6.76 -8.21 21.83
C TYR A 84 -6.42 -8.90 23.16
N ALA A 85 -7.15 -8.61 24.23
CA ALA A 85 -6.88 -9.19 25.54
C ALA A 85 -7.09 -10.72 25.50
N PRO A 86 -6.21 -11.49 26.15
CA PRO A 86 -6.46 -12.92 26.33
C PRO A 86 -7.70 -13.12 27.20
N GLY A 87 -8.55 -14.08 26.81
CA GLY A 87 -9.72 -14.51 27.58
C GLY A 87 -9.38 -15.31 28.83
#